data_AF-A0A6B3ILD1-F1
#
_entry.id   AF-A0A6B3ILD1-F1
#
_cell.length_a   1.000
_cell.length_b   1.000
_cell.length_c   1.000
_cell.angle_alpha   90.00
_cell.angle_beta   90.00
_cell.angle_gamma   90.00
#
_symmetry.space_group_name_H-M   'P 1'
#
loop_
_entity.id
_entity.type
_entity.pdbx_description
1 polymer ?
#
loop_
_entity_poly.entity_id
_entity_poly.type
_entity_poly.pdbx_seq_one_letter_code
_entity_poly.pdbx_strand_id
1 'polypeptide(L)'
;ETVRGIRRLRSVNAGAVLALRTVDDVPEALHTPLLGAVGCTAAFSGITTWDGKRFAEAWGKEWVETREVAQHTVFADQPFTRALHALRKLVTGKAVTTDAVTVRQVERERWSASELAYAVPAGHAVIRLATVEGEHAPPLLVELSG
;
A
#
# COMPACT_ATOMS: atom_id res chain seq x y z
N GLU A 1 15.19 -1.76 28.53
CA GLU A 1 15.81 -3.06 28.13
C GLU A 1 14.83 -4.10 27.61
N THR A 2 13.60 -4.19 28.14
CA THR A 2 12.64 -5.28 27.89
C THR A 2 12.37 -5.61 26.43
N VAL A 3 12.14 -4.61 25.56
CA VAL A 3 11.88 -4.84 24.12
C VAL A 3 13.11 -5.41 23.38
N ARG A 4 14.32 -5.06 23.81
CA ARG A 4 15.56 -5.64 23.26
C ARG A 4 15.72 -7.12 23.65
N GLY A 5 15.10 -7.56 24.74
CA GLY A 5 15.07 -8.95 25.17
C GLY A 5 14.36 -9.87 24.19
N ILE A 6 13.32 -9.38 23.50
CA ILE A 6 12.58 -10.13 22.48
C ILE A 6 13.52 -10.62 21.37
N ARG A 7 14.43 -9.74 20.90
CA ARG A 7 15.41 -10.11 19.87
C ARG A 7 16.37 -11.23 20.31
N ARG A 8 16.61 -11.38 21.62
CA ARG A 8 17.50 -12.42 22.16
C ARG A 8 16.85 -13.80 22.17
N LEU A 9 15.51 -13.89 22.15
CA LEU A 9 14.80 -15.18 22.12
C LEU A 9 15.21 -16.03 20.91
N ARG A 10 15.49 -15.38 19.77
CA ARG A 10 15.97 -16.07 18.56
C ARG A 10 17.27 -16.87 18.79
N SER A 11 18.17 -16.38 19.63
CA SER A 11 19.44 -17.07 19.93
C SER A 11 19.27 -18.38 20.71
N VAL A 12 18.10 -18.59 21.31
CA VAL A 12 17.75 -19.80 22.07
C VAL A 12 16.57 -20.55 21.44
N ASN A 13 16.29 -20.30 20.15
CA ASN A 13 15.15 -20.89 19.42
C ASN A 13 13.79 -20.69 20.11
N ALA A 14 13.64 -19.58 20.84
CA ALA A 14 12.38 -19.17 21.45
C ALA A 14 11.72 -18.05 20.65
N GLY A 15 10.40 -17.97 20.76
CA GLY A 15 9.58 -16.91 20.17
C GLY A 15 8.59 -16.35 21.20
N ALA A 16 8.04 -15.18 20.90
CA ALA A 16 6.98 -14.57 21.67
C ALA A 16 5.91 -14.04 20.72
N VAL A 17 4.64 -14.13 21.14
CA VAL A 17 3.52 -13.48 20.48
C VAL A 17 3.00 -12.39 21.40
N LEU A 18 2.91 -11.18 20.89
CA LEU A 18 2.37 -10.03 21.61
C LEU A 18 1.05 -9.64 20.97
N ALA A 19 -0.02 -9.71 21.76
CA ALA A 19 -1.33 -9.22 21.36
C ALA A 19 -1.59 -7.92 22.11
N LEU A 20 -1.74 -6.83 21.35
CA LEU A 20 -2.08 -5.51 21.86
C LEU A 20 -3.42 -5.09 21.29
N ARG A 21 -4.23 -4.41 22.12
CA ARG A 21 -5.47 -3.79 21.62
C ARG A 21 -5.15 -2.52 20.82
N THR A 22 -4.15 -1.77 21.26
CA THR A 22 -3.57 -0.64 20.54
C THR A 22 -2.07 -0.56 20.83
N VAL A 23 -1.28 -0.01 19.91
CA VAL A 23 0.15 0.25 20.12
C VAL A 23 0.35 1.29 21.24
N ASP A 24 -0.63 2.17 21.46
CA ASP A 24 -0.60 3.20 22.50
C ASP A 24 -0.66 2.64 23.93
N ASP A 25 -1.01 1.35 24.12
CA ASP A 25 -0.89 0.66 25.40
C ASP A 25 0.59 0.50 25.84
N VAL A 26 1.52 0.74 24.93
CA VAL A 26 2.97 0.71 25.16
C VAL A 26 3.49 2.15 25.22
N PRO A 27 4.46 2.48 26.10
CA PRO A 27 5.07 3.82 26.11
C PRO A 27 5.58 4.23 24.73
N GLU A 28 5.30 5.47 24.32
CA GLU A 28 5.58 5.98 22.97
C GLU A 28 7.03 5.77 22.51
N ALA A 29 7.99 5.97 23.42
CA ALA A 29 9.42 5.74 23.16
C ALA A 29 9.76 4.30 22.73
N LEU A 30 8.86 3.35 22.96
CA LEU A 30 9.03 1.93 22.63
C LEU A 30 8.24 1.49 21.39
N HIS A 31 7.41 2.32 20.78
CA HIS A 31 6.62 1.94 19.60
C HIS A 31 7.48 1.44 18.43
N THR A 32 8.43 2.27 17.97
CA THR A 32 9.35 1.88 16.88
C THR A 32 10.26 0.73 17.28
N PRO A 33 10.91 0.72 18.47
CA PRO A 33 11.67 -0.44 18.93
C PRO A 33 10.87 -1.74 18.97
N LEU A 34 9.59 -1.69 19.34
CA LEU A 34 8.71 -2.85 19.44
C LEU A 34 8.43 -3.45 18.06
N LEU A 35 7.95 -2.63 17.12
CA LEU A 35 7.69 -3.06 15.75
C LEU A 35 8.96 -3.52 15.03
N GLY A 36 10.11 -2.91 15.35
CA GLY A 36 11.40 -3.36 14.84
C GLY A 36 12.01 -4.56 15.58
N ALA A 37 11.43 -5.03 16.69
CA ALA A 37 11.91 -6.20 17.42
C ALA A 37 11.24 -7.51 16.98
N VAL A 38 10.14 -7.41 16.23
CA VAL A 38 9.36 -8.55 15.71
C VAL A 38 9.56 -8.70 14.21
N GLY A 39 9.69 -9.94 13.74
CA GLY A 39 9.79 -10.24 12.30
C GLY A 39 8.42 -10.35 11.61
N CYS A 40 7.45 -10.90 12.35
CA CYS A 40 6.07 -11.05 11.89
C CYS A 40 5.17 -10.03 12.60
N THR A 41 4.22 -9.45 11.86
CA THR A 41 3.26 -8.47 12.38
C THR A 41 1.89 -8.68 11.74
N ALA A 42 0.83 -8.42 12.51
CA ALA A 42 -0.54 -8.50 12.03
C ALA A 42 -1.33 -7.28 12.51
N ALA A 43 -2.04 -6.63 11.59
CA ALA A 43 -3.01 -5.58 11.88
C ALA A 43 -4.42 -6.13 11.60
N PHE A 44 -5.25 -6.21 12.62
CA PHE A 44 -6.61 -6.74 12.50
C PHE A 44 -7.59 -5.63 12.09
N SER A 45 -8.70 -6.02 11.47
CA SER A 45 -9.79 -5.10 11.14
C SER A 45 -10.22 -4.27 12.34
N GLY A 46 -10.44 -2.96 12.14
CA GLY A 46 -10.93 -2.05 13.17
C GLY A 46 -9.85 -1.39 14.03
N ILE A 47 -8.57 -1.50 13.65
CA ILE A 47 -7.51 -0.69 14.27
C ILE A 47 -7.70 0.80 13.96
N THR A 48 -7.16 1.66 14.83
CA THR A 48 -7.25 3.11 14.62
C THR A 48 -6.33 3.55 13.48
N THR A 49 -6.58 4.73 12.90
CA THR A 49 -5.65 5.36 11.95
C THR A 49 -4.29 5.66 12.57
N TRP A 50 -4.22 5.90 13.88
CA TRP A 50 -2.97 6.12 14.61
C TRP A 50 -2.13 4.86 14.67
N ASP A 51 -2.74 3.73 15.03
CA ASP A 51 -2.10 2.41 14.96
C ASP A 51 -1.68 2.09 13.51
N GLY A 52 -2.58 2.31 12.56
CA GLY A 52 -2.36 2.08 11.13
C GLY A 52 -1.14 2.84 10.59
N LYS A 53 -0.93 4.08 11.04
CA LYS A 53 0.25 4.87 10.67
C LYS A 53 1.55 4.19 11.09
N ARG A 54 1.61 3.60 12.30
CA ARG A 54 2.80 2.91 12.78
C ARG A 54 3.10 1.65 11.97
N PHE A 55 2.06 0.90 11.57
CA PHE A 55 2.22 -0.25 10.69
C PHE A 55 2.65 0.15 9.27
N ALA A 56 2.04 1.19 8.69
CA ALA A 56 2.41 1.72 7.38
C ALA A 56 3.89 2.16 7.33
N GLU A 57 4.34 2.88 8.36
CA GLU A 57 5.75 3.27 8.52
C GLU A 57 6.68 2.04 8.63
N ALA A 58 6.29 1.02 9.41
CA ALA A 58 7.11 -0.17 9.65
C ALA A 58 7.18 -1.13 8.45
N TRP A 59 6.14 -1.19 7.62
CA TRP A 59 6.09 -2.05 6.44
C TRP A 59 6.69 -1.41 5.19
N GLY A 60 6.91 -0.09 5.24
CA GLY A 60 7.55 0.67 4.20
C GLY A 60 6.65 0.92 2.99
N LYS A 61 7.26 1.51 1.97
CA LYS A 61 6.58 1.95 0.75
C LYS A 61 6.95 1.07 -0.43
N GLU A 62 6.10 1.10 -1.45
CA GLU A 62 6.29 0.44 -2.72
C GLU A 62 6.13 1.44 -3.87
N TRP A 63 6.91 1.25 -4.92
CA TRP A 63 6.77 2.04 -6.14
C TRP A 63 5.58 1.51 -6.93
N VAL A 64 4.48 2.27 -6.97
CA VAL A 64 3.29 1.93 -7.74
C VAL A 64 3.26 2.80 -8.99
N GLU A 65 3.23 2.17 -10.16
CA GLU A 65 3.00 2.88 -11.43
C GLU A 65 1.55 3.39 -11.47
N THR A 66 1.37 4.68 -11.25
CA THR A 66 0.05 5.30 -11.37
C THR A 66 -0.11 5.83 -12.79
N ARG A 67 -1.06 5.24 -13.53
CA ARG A 67 -1.44 5.71 -14.86
C ARG A 67 -2.53 6.78 -14.71
N GLU A 68 -2.13 8.05 -14.78
CA GLU A 68 -3.08 9.15 -14.86
C GLU A 68 -3.58 9.27 -16.31
N VAL A 69 -4.84 8.90 -16.55
CA VAL A 69 -5.51 9.20 -17.82
C VAL A 69 -6.07 10.61 -17.74
N ALA A 70 -5.26 11.60 -18.10
CA ALA A 70 -5.75 12.95 -18.28
C ALA A 70 -6.58 13.00 -19.57
N GLN A 71 -7.91 13.11 -19.48
CA GLN A 71 -8.74 13.44 -20.64
C GLN A 71 -8.53 14.92 -20.98
N HIS A 72 -7.49 15.23 -21.75
CA HIS A 72 -7.32 16.57 -22.30
C HIS A 72 -8.27 16.72 -23.49
N THR A 73 -9.41 17.38 -23.27
CA THR A 73 -10.27 17.88 -24.35
C THR A 73 -9.45 18.87 -25.18
N VAL A 74 -8.87 18.41 -26.28
CA VAL A 74 -8.23 19.26 -27.29
C VAL A 74 -9.33 20.09 -27.95
N PHE A 75 -9.56 21.30 -27.45
CA PHE A 75 -10.21 22.34 -28.22
C PHE A 75 -9.29 22.70 -29.39
N ALA A 76 -9.68 22.24 -30.58
CA ALA A 76 -9.00 22.51 -31.83
C ALA A 76 -9.13 24.00 -32.18
N ASP A 77 -8.01 24.72 -32.18
CA ASP A 77 -7.93 26.05 -32.79
C ASP A 77 -6.86 26.06 -33.88
N GLN A 78 -7.19 25.43 -35.03
CA GLN A 78 -6.52 25.65 -36.31
C GLN A 78 -7.56 25.57 -37.45
N PRO A 79 -7.97 26.71 -38.03
CA PRO A 79 -9.08 26.78 -38.99
C PRO A 79 -8.77 26.26 -40.39
N PHE A 80 -7.53 25.86 -40.71
CA PHE A 80 -7.11 25.60 -42.10
C PHE A 80 -7.13 24.13 -42.55
N THR A 81 -7.31 23.16 -41.65
CA THR A 81 -7.25 21.71 -41.99
C THR A 81 -8.61 21.03 -42.12
N ARG A 82 -9.73 21.76 -41.92
CA ARG A 82 -11.10 21.21 -42.01
C ARG A 82 -11.47 20.64 -43.39
N ALA A 83 -10.92 21.20 -44.47
CA ALA A 83 -11.29 20.80 -45.84
C ALA A 83 -10.73 19.41 -46.22
N LEU A 84 -9.50 19.09 -45.80
CA LEU A 84 -8.87 17.80 -46.09
C LEU A 84 -9.42 16.66 -45.21
N HIS A 85 -9.83 16.95 -43.97
CA HIS A 85 -10.37 15.92 -43.08
C HIS A 85 -11.83 15.57 -43.33
N ALA A 86 -12.64 16.49 -43.85
CA ALA A 86 -14.00 16.17 -44.30
C ALA A 86 -13.99 15.14 -45.45
N LEU A 87 -13.02 15.25 -46.37
CA LEU A 87 -12.90 14.34 -47.52
C LEU A 87 -12.46 12.92 -47.12
N ARG A 88 -11.55 12.80 -46.14
CA ARG A 88 -11.09 11.49 -45.63
C ARG A 88 -12.12 10.80 -44.73
N LYS A 89 -12.99 11.57 -44.05
CA LYS A 89 -14.01 11.02 -43.14
C LYS A 89 -15.13 10.27 -43.86
N LEU A 90 -15.33 10.50 -45.17
CA LEU A 90 -16.29 9.75 -45.98
C LEU A 90 -15.79 8.35 -46.39
N VAL A 91 -14.50 8.05 -46.25
CA VAL A 91 -13.91 6.81 -46.82
C VAL A 91 -13.59 5.74 -45.77
N THR A 92 -13.34 6.09 -44.49
CA THR A 92 -12.74 5.10 -43.56
C THR A 92 -13.33 5.02 -42.15
N GLY A 93 -14.39 5.75 -41.83
CA GLY A 93 -15.30 5.43 -40.71
C GLY A 93 -14.70 5.29 -39.30
N LYS A 94 -13.47 5.74 -39.01
CA LYS A 94 -12.88 5.70 -37.66
C LYS A 94 -12.18 7.00 -37.33
N ALA A 95 -12.73 7.73 -36.37
CA ALA A 95 -12.04 8.82 -35.68
C ALA A 95 -11.10 8.18 -34.66
N VAL A 96 -9.79 8.38 -34.82
CA VAL A 96 -8.77 7.91 -33.88
C VAL A 96 -8.61 8.99 -32.82
N THR A 97 -9.14 8.75 -31.63
CA THR A 97 -8.78 9.50 -30.42
C THR A 97 -7.46 8.91 -29.93
N THR A 98 -6.36 9.66 -30.03
CA THR A 98 -5.06 9.23 -29.51
C THR A 98 -5.01 9.59 -28.03
N ASP A 99 -5.14 8.59 -27.17
CA ASP A 99 -4.98 8.76 -25.72
C ASP A 99 -3.51 9.01 -25.38
N ALA A 100 -3.19 10.20 -24.85
CA ALA A 100 -1.87 10.48 -24.29
C ALA A 100 -1.81 9.89 -22.87
N VAL A 101 -1.15 8.74 -22.75
CA VAL A 101 -1.00 8.03 -21.48
C VAL A 101 0.29 8.48 -20.82
N THR A 102 0.19 9.32 -19.78
CA THR A 102 1.35 9.67 -18.96
C THR A 102 1.42 8.68 -17.80
N VAL A 103 2.46 7.84 -17.80
CA VAL A 103 2.76 6.93 -16.69
C VAL A 103 3.60 7.72 -15.69
N ARG A 104 3.11 7.90 -14.45
CA ARG A 104 3.87 8.52 -13.36
C ARG A 104 4.11 7.46 -12.28
N GLN A 105 5.37 7.18 -11.99
CA GLN A 105 5.70 6.34 -10.84
C GLN A 105 5.54 7.16 -9.56
N VAL A 106 4.73 6.66 -8.62
CA VAL A 106 4.49 7.29 -7.32
C VAL A 106 4.85 6.29 -6.24
N GLU A 107 5.70 6.71 -5.32
CA GLU A 107 5.99 5.95 -4.10
C GLU A 107 4.72 5.95 -3.22
N ARG A 108 4.07 4.80 -3.06
CA ARG A 108 2.84 4.64 -2.27
C ARG A 108 3.12 3.66 -1.12
N GLU A 109 2.59 3.96 0.06
CA GLU A 109 2.61 2.99 1.17
C GLU A 109 1.96 1.68 0.71
N ARG A 110 2.56 0.54 1.06
CA ARG A 110 1.98 -0.78 0.70
C ARG A 110 0.58 -0.94 1.25
N TRP A 111 0.39 -0.38 2.44
CA TRP A 111 -0.89 -0.17 3.10
C TRP A 111 -0.81 1.18 3.80
N SER A 112 -1.67 2.11 3.40
CA SER A 112 -1.79 3.38 4.09
C SER A 112 -2.49 3.24 5.43
N ALA A 113 -2.25 4.20 6.32
CA ALA A 113 -2.93 4.26 7.62
C ALA A 113 -4.46 4.19 7.50
N SER A 114 -5.02 4.87 6.50
CA SER A 114 -6.47 4.89 6.23
C SER A 114 -6.98 3.58 5.65
N GLU A 115 -6.23 2.94 4.76
CA GLU A 115 -6.59 1.61 4.25
C GLU A 115 -6.64 0.59 5.39
N LEU A 116 -5.67 0.63 6.31
CA LEU A 116 -5.64 -0.25 7.46
C LEU A 116 -6.80 -0.01 8.44
N ALA A 117 -7.17 1.24 8.66
CA ALA A 117 -8.25 1.58 9.59
C ALA A 117 -9.66 1.29 9.02
N TYR A 118 -9.86 1.49 7.71
CA TYR A 118 -11.22 1.56 7.14
C TYR A 118 -11.48 0.57 5.99
N ALA A 119 -10.44 0.06 5.32
CA ALA A 119 -10.62 -0.81 4.16
C ALA A 119 -10.47 -2.30 4.49
N VAL A 120 -9.92 -2.65 5.66
CA VAL A 120 -9.80 -4.05 6.11
C VAL A 120 -11.18 -4.57 6.54
N PRO A 121 -11.77 -5.56 5.84
CA PRO A 121 -13.09 -6.07 6.17
C PRO A 121 -13.11 -6.75 7.54
N ALA A 122 -14.27 -6.80 8.18
CA ALA A 122 -14.44 -7.58 9.41
C ALA A 122 -14.04 -9.05 9.18
N GLY A 123 -13.41 -9.67 10.19
CA GLY A 123 -12.90 -11.04 10.07
C GLY A 123 -11.65 -11.18 9.20
N HIS A 124 -11.00 -10.07 8.84
CA HIS A 124 -9.72 -10.09 8.12
C HIS A 124 -8.59 -9.43 8.93
N ALA A 125 -7.36 -9.75 8.54
CA ALA A 125 -6.17 -9.06 9.02
C ALA A 125 -5.16 -8.86 7.88
N VAL A 126 -4.36 -7.81 7.99
CA VAL A 126 -3.19 -7.61 7.14
C VAL A 126 -1.97 -8.15 7.88
N ILE A 127 -1.32 -9.17 7.30
CA ILE A 127 -0.23 -9.92 7.93
C ILE A 127 1.04 -9.77 7.11
N ARG A 128 2.13 -9.36 7.75
CA ARG A 128 3.49 -9.41 7.21
C ARG A 128 4.25 -10.52 7.93
N LEU A 129 4.78 -11.46 7.16
CA LEU A 129 5.56 -12.59 7.66
C LEU A 129 7.02 -12.44 7.29
N ALA A 130 7.90 -12.97 8.15
CA ALA A 130 9.31 -13.11 7.88
C ALA A 130 9.79 -14.56 8.10
N THR A 131 10.76 -15.00 7.29
CA THR A 131 11.47 -16.27 7.44
C THR A 131 12.42 -16.21 8.64
N VAL A 132 12.96 -17.36 9.02
CA VAL A 132 13.94 -17.42 10.11
C VAL A 132 15.25 -16.73 9.72
N GLU A 133 15.56 -16.61 8.43
CA GLU A 133 16.69 -15.87 7.89
C GLU A 133 16.45 -14.35 7.91
N GLY A 134 15.19 -13.92 8.04
CA GLY A 134 14.78 -12.51 8.08
C GLY A 134 14.29 -11.96 6.74
N GLU A 135 14.12 -12.81 5.72
CA GLU A 135 13.43 -12.45 4.48
C GLU A 135 11.95 -12.22 4.78
N HIS A 136 11.30 -11.29 4.12
CA HIS A 136 9.90 -10.98 4.41
C HIS A 136 9.03 -10.87 3.16
N ALA A 137 7.82 -11.40 3.25
CA ALA A 137 6.79 -11.14 2.26
C ALA A 137 6.27 -9.70 2.39
N PRO A 138 5.72 -9.10 1.32
CA PRO A 138 4.85 -7.93 1.46
C PRO A 138 3.69 -8.23 2.42
N PRO A 139 3.16 -7.23 3.15
CA PRO A 139 1.93 -7.38 3.93
C PRO A 139 0.76 -7.83 3.05
N LEU A 140 0.10 -8.93 3.44
CA LEU A 140 -1.01 -9.55 2.70
C LEU A 140 -2.30 -9.45 3.50
N LEU A 141 -3.41 -9.16 2.83
CA LEU A 141 -4.74 -9.31 3.41
C LEU A 141 -5.10 -10.80 3.51
N VAL A 142 -5.54 -11.22 4.68
CA VAL A 142 -5.88 -12.61 5.00
C VAL A 142 -7.27 -12.65 5.63
N GLU A 143 -8.10 -13.57 5.16
CA GLU A 143 -9.38 -13.93 5.77
C GLU A 143 -9.12 -14.85 6.98
N LEU A 144 -9.75 -14.55 8.11
CA LEU A 144 -9.60 -15.29 9.37
C LEU A 144 -10.75 -16.29 9.61
N SER A 145 -11.70 -16.38 8.67
CA SER A 145 -12.69 -17.45 8.61
C SER A 145 -11.98 -18.78 8.44
N GLY A 146 -12.23 -19.74 9.35
CA GLY A 146 -11.78 -21.12 9.20
C GLY A 146 -12.66 -21.92 8.24
#